data_AF-A0A292SIQ9-F1
#
_entry.id   AF-A0A292SIQ9-F1
#
_cell.length_a   1.000
_cell.length_b   1.000
_cell.length_c   1.000
_cell.angle_alpha   90.00
_cell.angle_beta   90.00
_cell.angle_gamma   90.00
#
_symmetry.space_group_name_H-M   'P 1'
#
loop_
_entity.id
_entity.type
_entity.pdbx_description
1 polymer ?
#
loop_
_entity_poly.entity_id
_entity_poly.type
_entity_poly.pdbx_seq_one_letter_code
_entity_poly.pdbx_strand_id
1 'polypeptide(L)'
;DYAVALGLNTNASGAQGISIGYYSAANGNDSIAIGTSANTEASNAILLGSNAYVQRGGGIAIGNNARSGATDSTLYGDHAIAIGQGAQAGSDYGISIGNNAGSSSKGSNVIAIGSYACQYVTGSNKTCIGANSGPGEGHFEATDDVERIFIGKPPAVLPDVHNTNEDKGIGQNAIVEIVNKNDSSKWGGKRHGYPNGPTVYINANLVIRGYTWLMVADDKGDEHDEQGIVSSNKPSGDGHNIKWNRNAQQFPTVSDRRLKYVGKEFTSGLDKIRALKVFNYTFKKDGAKTPHVGVIAQDLQKVFPDAVKKGADGFLTIRMEDMFYAVINAIKELDARVTALEKENSELKQVIQKMQQDNTKQEARLKALEAKIK
;
A
#
# COMPACT_ATOMS: atom_id res chain seq x y z
N ASP A 1 -27.83 -8.45 57.86
CA ASP A 1 -27.16 -8.51 59.17
C ASP A 1 -26.19 -7.36 59.47
N TYR A 2 -25.53 -6.74 58.49
CA TYR A 2 -24.72 -5.51 58.69
C TYR A 2 -25.03 -4.42 57.65
N ALA A 3 -26.31 -4.20 57.36
CA ALA A 3 -26.73 -3.28 56.29
C ALA A 3 -26.70 -1.81 56.76
N VAL A 4 -26.36 -0.91 55.84
CA VAL A 4 -26.41 0.54 56.04
C VAL A 4 -27.43 1.12 55.08
N ALA A 5 -28.41 1.87 55.59
CA ALA A 5 -29.44 2.51 54.78
C ALA A 5 -29.58 3.99 55.21
N LEU A 6 -29.25 4.92 54.32
CA LEU A 6 -29.28 6.37 54.60
C LEU A 6 -29.97 7.17 53.48
N GLY A 7 -31.17 7.67 53.74
CA GLY A 7 -31.94 8.50 52.80
C GLY A 7 -33.46 8.28 52.94
N LEU A 8 -34.26 9.16 52.36
CA LEU A 8 -35.71 8.96 52.31
C LEU A 8 -36.04 7.83 51.32
N ASN A 9 -36.85 6.85 51.75
CA ASN A 9 -37.27 5.69 50.95
C ASN A 9 -36.12 4.81 50.41
N THR A 10 -34.98 4.80 51.08
CA THR A 10 -33.87 3.87 50.79
C THR A 10 -34.19 2.45 51.28
N ASN A 11 -33.68 1.43 50.59
CA ASN A 11 -33.83 0.02 50.98
C ASN A 11 -32.50 -0.73 50.89
N ALA A 12 -32.02 -1.31 51.99
CA ALA A 12 -30.85 -2.18 52.00
C ALA A 12 -31.26 -3.56 52.55
N SER A 13 -31.90 -4.38 51.72
CA SER A 13 -32.40 -5.70 52.12
C SER A 13 -31.38 -6.83 51.98
N GLY A 14 -30.30 -6.63 51.22
CA GLY A 14 -29.21 -7.60 51.09
C GLY A 14 -28.33 -7.67 52.34
N ALA A 15 -27.78 -8.85 52.65
CA ALA A 15 -26.80 -8.99 53.73
C ALA A 15 -25.57 -8.10 53.43
N GLN A 16 -25.08 -7.34 54.42
CA GLN A 16 -23.94 -6.42 54.27
C GLN A 16 -24.13 -5.33 53.19
N GLY A 17 -25.38 -5.09 52.75
CA GLY A 17 -25.69 -4.09 51.74
C GLY A 17 -25.56 -2.65 52.26
N ILE A 18 -25.05 -1.75 51.42
CA ILE A 18 -24.94 -0.31 51.72
C ILE A 18 -25.81 0.44 50.72
N SER A 19 -26.84 1.13 51.19
CA SER A 19 -27.73 1.97 50.38
C SER A 19 -27.74 3.41 50.90
N ILE A 20 -27.37 4.37 50.06
CA ILE A 20 -27.29 5.79 50.44
C ILE A 20 -27.89 6.66 49.33
N GLY A 21 -28.99 7.36 49.61
CA GLY A 21 -29.67 8.26 48.68
C GLY A 21 -31.19 8.12 48.67
N TYR A 22 -31.88 9.13 48.14
CA TYR A 22 -33.35 9.11 47.96
C TYR A 22 -33.76 7.97 47.03
N TYR A 23 -34.66 7.07 47.47
CA TYR A 23 -35.10 5.90 46.70
C TYR A 23 -33.98 4.93 46.23
N SER A 24 -32.82 4.94 46.89
CA SER A 24 -31.76 3.97 46.60
C SER A 24 -32.13 2.55 47.09
N ALA A 25 -31.68 1.51 46.40
CA ALA A 25 -31.93 0.12 46.74
C ALA A 25 -30.69 -0.78 46.54
N ALA A 26 -30.25 -1.44 47.62
CA ALA A 26 -29.18 -2.44 47.63
C ALA A 26 -29.75 -3.77 48.13
N ASN A 27 -30.46 -4.50 47.24
CA ASN A 27 -31.20 -5.72 47.61
C ASN A 27 -30.36 -6.99 47.50
N GLY A 28 -29.24 -6.95 46.77
CA GLY A 28 -28.29 -8.07 46.67
C GLY A 28 -27.32 -8.12 47.84
N ASN A 29 -26.82 -9.31 48.19
CA ASN A 29 -25.83 -9.47 49.26
C ASN A 29 -24.50 -8.78 48.88
N ASP A 30 -23.83 -8.16 49.84
CA ASP A 30 -22.56 -7.44 49.66
C ASP A 30 -22.62 -6.33 48.58
N SER A 31 -23.82 -5.80 48.30
CA SER A 31 -24.02 -4.76 47.29
C SER A 31 -23.93 -3.34 47.86
N ILE A 32 -23.45 -2.41 47.06
CA ILE A 32 -23.31 -0.98 47.41
C ILE A 32 -24.11 -0.17 46.41
N ALA A 33 -25.08 0.63 46.85
CA ALA A 33 -25.86 1.55 46.04
C ALA A 33 -25.84 2.96 46.63
N ILE A 34 -25.10 3.87 45.98
CA ILE A 34 -24.95 5.26 46.42
C ILE A 34 -25.44 6.20 45.31
N GLY A 35 -26.52 6.94 45.57
CA GLY A 35 -27.11 7.90 44.64
C GLY A 35 -28.64 7.84 44.65
N THR A 36 -29.28 8.91 44.18
CA THR A 36 -30.75 8.94 44.03
C THR A 36 -31.22 7.85 43.05
N SER A 37 -32.16 7.02 43.47
CA SER A 37 -32.72 5.92 42.66
C SER A 37 -31.69 4.91 42.14
N ALA A 38 -30.49 4.84 42.73
CA ALA A 38 -29.52 3.79 42.41
C ALA A 38 -30.10 2.45 42.89
N ASN A 39 -30.21 1.46 42.01
CA ASN A 39 -30.94 0.22 42.30
C ASN A 39 -30.18 -1.02 41.83
N THR A 40 -30.04 -2.01 42.71
CA THR A 40 -29.61 -3.35 42.34
C THR A 40 -30.30 -4.43 43.17
N GLU A 41 -30.56 -5.56 42.51
CA GLU A 41 -30.94 -6.83 43.14
C GLU A 41 -29.78 -7.84 43.12
N ALA A 42 -28.64 -7.43 42.54
CA ALA A 42 -27.51 -8.30 42.28
C ALA A 42 -26.53 -8.30 43.46
N SER A 43 -26.07 -9.48 43.84
CA SER A 43 -25.03 -9.63 44.87
C SER A 43 -23.67 -9.15 44.36
N ASN A 44 -22.81 -8.65 45.26
CA ASN A 44 -21.47 -8.12 44.99
C ASN A 44 -21.46 -6.94 43.99
N ALA A 45 -22.59 -6.25 43.82
CA ALA A 45 -22.71 -5.14 42.88
C ALA A 45 -22.23 -3.81 43.49
N ILE A 46 -21.64 -2.94 42.67
CA ILE A 46 -21.18 -1.60 43.10
C ILE A 46 -21.83 -0.54 42.21
N LEU A 47 -22.63 0.35 42.81
CA LEU A 47 -23.35 1.42 42.13
C LEU A 47 -23.05 2.75 42.79
N LEU A 48 -22.56 3.71 42.00
CA LEU A 48 -22.31 5.07 42.44
C LEU A 48 -22.82 6.07 41.40
N GLY A 49 -24.01 6.61 41.59
CA GLY A 49 -24.60 7.60 40.68
C GLY A 49 -26.13 7.60 40.71
N SER A 50 -26.72 8.73 40.33
CA SER A 50 -28.18 8.83 40.21
C SER A 50 -28.70 7.94 39.09
N ASN A 51 -29.71 7.11 39.36
CA ASN A 51 -30.27 6.08 38.47
C ASN A 51 -29.26 5.05 37.97
N ALA A 52 -28.13 4.84 38.66
CA ALA A 52 -27.22 3.76 38.31
C ALA A 52 -27.92 2.41 38.53
N TYR A 53 -27.66 1.43 37.65
CA TYR A 53 -28.30 0.12 37.70
C TYR A 53 -27.31 -1.00 37.38
N VAL A 54 -27.22 -1.99 38.26
CA VAL A 54 -26.48 -3.23 38.03
C VAL A 54 -27.49 -4.36 38.05
N GLN A 55 -27.58 -5.05 36.92
CA GLN A 55 -28.63 -6.03 36.70
C GLN A 55 -28.28 -7.42 37.23
N ARG A 56 -26.98 -7.76 37.27
CA ARG A 56 -26.48 -9.11 37.52
C ARG A 56 -25.22 -9.08 38.42
N GLY A 57 -24.95 -10.20 39.08
CA GLY A 57 -23.98 -10.29 40.18
C GLY A 57 -22.56 -9.90 39.78
N GLY A 58 -21.88 -9.14 40.65
CA GLY A 58 -20.48 -8.70 40.45
C GLY A 58 -20.30 -7.49 39.53
N GLY A 59 -21.37 -6.89 39.02
CA GLY A 59 -21.30 -5.74 38.14
C GLY A 59 -20.99 -4.42 38.84
N ILE A 60 -20.42 -3.46 38.10
CA ILE A 60 -20.05 -2.13 38.57
C ILE A 60 -20.72 -1.08 37.68
N ALA A 61 -21.48 -0.14 38.26
CA ALA A 61 -22.10 0.99 37.55
C ALA A 61 -21.79 2.32 38.26
N ILE A 62 -20.90 3.13 37.69
CA ILE A 62 -20.46 4.40 38.28
C ILE A 62 -20.78 5.54 37.31
N GLY A 63 -21.70 6.42 37.68
CA GLY A 63 -22.13 7.56 36.86
C GLY A 63 -23.66 7.68 36.82
N ASN A 64 -24.13 8.87 36.44
CA ASN A 64 -25.57 9.08 36.28
C ASN A 64 -26.11 8.25 35.10
N ASN A 65 -27.15 7.45 35.35
CA ASN A 65 -27.72 6.49 34.41
C ASN A 65 -26.71 5.44 33.88
N ALA A 66 -25.62 5.16 34.60
CA ALA A 66 -24.70 4.08 34.23
C ALA A 66 -25.39 2.72 34.43
N ARG A 67 -25.24 1.80 33.47
CA ARG A 67 -25.88 0.48 33.51
C ARG A 67 -24.88 -0.63 33.24
N SER A 68 -24.84 -1.61 34.14
CA SER A 68 -24.02 -2.79 34.02
C SER A 68 -24.87 -4.04 33.84
N GLY A 69 -24.65 -4.76 32.75
CA GLY A 69 -25.23 -6.08 32.47
C GLY A 69 -26.47 -6.04 31.58
N ALA A 70 -26.73 -7.18 30.92
CA ALA A 70 -27.83 -7.38 29.98
C ALA A 70 -28.86 -8.42 30.45
N THR A 71 -30.10 -8.35 29.94
CA THR A 71 -31.17 -9.33 30.22
C THR A 71 -30.88 -10.70 29.66
N ASP A 72 -30.14 -10.78 28.56
CA ASP A 72 -30.10 -11.98 27.72
C ASP A 72 -28.87 -12.88 27.98
N SER A 73 -28.10 -12.59 29.04
CA SER A 73 -26.98 -13.44 29.45
C SER A 73 -27.46 -14.79 30.00
N THR A 74 -26.87 -15.86 29.46
CA THR A 74 -27.02 -17.25 29.92
C THR A 74 -26.00 -17.64 30.97
N LEU A 75 -25.03 -16.76 31.28
CA LEU A 75 -24.00 -16.98 32.29
C LEU A 75 -24.47 -16.51 33.68
N TYR A 76 -24.06 -17.24 34.71
CA TYR A 76 -24.48 -17.03 36.10
C TYR A 76 -23.63 -15.98 36.86
N GLY A 77 -22.98 -15.01 36.18
CA GLY A 77 -22.09 -14.05 36.85
C GLY A 77 -21.63 -12.91 35.95
N ASP A 78 -22.48 -11.93 35.73
CA ASP A 78 -22.16 -10.82 34.82
C ASP A 78 -21.40 -9.70 35.55
N HIS A 79 -20.07 -9.81 35.48
CA HIS A 79 -19.05 -8.91 36.02
C HIS A 79 -18.79 -7.70 35.10
N ALA A 80 -19.84 -7.15 34.51
CA ALA A 80 -19.73 -5.99 33.63
C ALA A 80 -19.34 -4.72 34.41
N ILE A 81 -18.69 -3.77 33.74
CA ILE A 81 -18.18 -2.54 34.35
C ILE A 81 -18.60 -1.36 33.47
N ALA A 82 -19.54 -0.55 33.95
CA ALA A 82 -19.97 0.69 33.32
C ALA A 82 -19.54 1.90 34.15
N ILE A 83 -18.64 2.73 33.62
CA ILE A 83 -18.12 3.93 34.30
C ILE A 83 -18.26 5.15 33.39
N GLY A 84 -19.15 6.06 33.74
CA GLY A 84 -19.46 7.28 32.99
C GLY A 84 -20.96 7.55 32.94
N GLN A 85 -21.35 8.81 32.73
CA GLN A 85 -22.76 9.16 32.53
C GLN A 85 -23.30 8.42 31.30
N GLY A 86 -24.38 7.67 31.47
CA GLY A 86 -25.02 6.89 30.41
C GLY A 86 -24.17 5.75 29.84
N ALA A 87 -23.04 5.41 30.47
CA ALA A 87 -22.25 4.26 30.06
C ALA A 87 -23.08 2.98 30.24
N GLN A 88 -23.09 2.12 29.23
CA GLN A 88 -23.76 0.83 29.29
C GLN A 88 -22.76 -0.26 28.92
N ALA A 89 -22.39 -1.06 29.90
CA ALA A 89 -21.63 -2.28 29.65
C ALA A 89 -22.63 -3.37 29.31
N GLY A 90 -22.44 -3.99 28.14
CA GLY A 90 -23.38 -4.92 27.51
C GLY A 90 -23.62 -6.22 28.29
N SER A 91 -23.50 -7.37 27.62
CA SER A 91 -23.60 -8.66 28.28
C SER A 91 -22.30 -9.00 29.02
N ASP A 92 -22.08 -10.28 29.28
CA ASP A 92 -21.02 -10.82 30.13
C ASP A 92 -19.64 -10.20 29.87
N TYR A 93 -18.98 -9.79 30.97
CA TYR A 93 -17.62 -9.24 30.97
C TYR A 93 -17.44 -7.97 30.13
N GLY A 94 -18.53 -7.25 29.82
CA GLY A 94 -18.47 -5.97 29.15
C GLY A 94 -17.79 -4.90 30.00
N ILE A 95 -16.98 -4.05 29.38
CA ILE A 95 -16.34 -2.89 30.04
C ILE A 95 -16.66 -1.65 29.23
N SER A 96 -17.43 -0.72 29.77
CA SER A 96 -17.77 0.57 29.15
C SER A 96 -17.31 1.72 30.03
N ILE A 97 -16.26 2.42 29.61
CA ILE A 97 -15.65 3.53 30.35
C ILE A 97 -15.68 4.80 29.49
N GLY A 98 -16.50 5.77 29.86
CA GLY A 98 -16.67 7.05 29.17
C GLY A 98 -18.13 7.49 29.10
N ASN A 99 -18.37 8.77 28.79
CA ASN A 99 -19.72 9.28 28.59
C ASN A 99 -20.41 8.55 27.41
N ASN A 100 -21.54 7.89 27.68
CA ASN A 100 -22.29 7.08 26.73
C ASN A 100 -21.46 5.97 26.03
N ALA A 101 -20.38 5.50 26.67
CA ALA A 101 -19.63 4.35 26.16
C ALA A 101 -20.54 3.11 26.13
N GLY A 102 -20.57 2.39 25.01
CA GLY A 102 -21.37 1.18 24.83
C GLY A 102 -22.88 1.39 24.98
N SER A 103 -23.42 2.61 24.82
CA SER A 103 -24.82 2.93 25.17
C SER A 103 -25.90 2.08 24.49
N SER A 104 -25.58 1.38 23.39
CA SER A 104 -26.48 0.39 22.76
C SER A 104 -25.85 -1.00 22.68
N SER A 105 -24.81 -1.24 23.50
CA SER A 105 -24.08 -2.48 23.47
C SER A 105 -24.84 -3.62 24.13
N LYS A 106 -24.84 -4.76 23.45
CA LYS A 106 -25.52 -5.99 23.87
C LYS A 106 -24.63 -7.24 23.86
N GLY A 107 -23.48 -7.17 23.19
CA GLY A 107 -22.58 -8.31 23.06
C GLY A 107 -21.85 -8.64 24.36
N SER A 108 -21.37 -9.87 24.46
CA SER A 108 -20.45 -10.28 25.53
C SER A 108 -19.02 -9.91 25.17
N ASN A 109 -18.15 -9.73 26.17
CA ASN A 109 -16.74 -9.37 26.02
C ASN A 109 -16.52 -8.09 25.19
N VAL A 110 -17.42 -7.11 25.30
CA VAL A 110 -17.27 -5.81 24.61
C VAL A 110 -16.54 -4.83 25.52
N ILE A 111 -15.43 -4.27 25.05
CA ILE A 111 -14.64 -3.27 25.77
C ILE A 111 -14.75 -1.92 25.04
N ALA A 112 -15.50 -0.98 25.59
CA ALA A 112 -15.67 0.38 25.09
C ALA A 112 -14.93 1.38 25.99
N ILE A 113 -13.84 1.97 25.51
CA ILE A 113 -13.04 2.95 26.26
C ILE A 113 -13.01 4.27 25.50
N GLY A 114 -13.78 5.24 25.98
CA GLY A 114 -13.93 6.57 25.37
C GLY A 114 -15.39 7.00 25.29
N SER A 115 -15.62 8.31 25.15
CA SER A 115 -16.98 8.83 24.96
C SER A 115 -17.59 8.31 23.67
N TYR A 116 -18.79 7.72 23.73
CA TYR A 116 -19.48 7.08 22.60
C TYR A 116 -18.69 5.94 21.92
N ALA A 117 -17.69 5.35 22.59
CA ALA A 117 -16.99 4.18 22.07
C ALA A 117 -17.94 2.97 21.99
N CYS A 118 -17.83 2.15 20.94
CA CYS A 118 -18.69 0.99 20.67
C CYS A 118 -20.21 1.28 20.81
N GLN A 119 -20.67 2.50 20.53
CA GLN A 119 -22.05 2.92 20.79
C GLN A 119 -23.08 1.94 20.20
N TYR A 120 -22.83 1.44 18.99
CA TYR A 120 -23.78 0.65 18.20
C TYR A 120 -23.48 -0.86 18.19
N VAL A 121 -22.53 -1.33 19.01
CA VAL A 121 -22.03 -2.71 18.95
C VAL A 121 -22.95 -3.69 19.69
N THR A 122 -23.73 -4.47 18.95
CA THR A 122 -24.61 -5.50 19.53
C THR A 122 -24.01 -6.90 19.54
N GLY A 123 -23.00 -7.16 18.70
CA GLY A 123 -22.27 -8.44 18.67
C GLY A 123 -21.12 -8.49 19.67
N SER A 124 -20.57 -9.69 19.88
CA SER A 124 -19.61 -9.98 20.94
C SER A 124 -18.15 -9.78 20.52
N ASN A 125 -17.23 -9.79 21.49
CA ASN A 125 -15.77 -9.80 21.30
C ASN A 125 -15.20 -8.57 20.57
N LYS A 126 -15.71 -7.38 20.91
CA LYS A 126 -15.27 -6.13 20.28
C LYS A 126 -14.57 -5.23 21.28
N THR A 127 -13.45 -4.63 20.91
CA THR A 127 -12.78 -3.60 21.71
C THR A 127 -12.73 -2.30 20.93
N CYS A 128 -13.29 -1.21 21.45
CA CYS A 128 -13.22 0.13 20.87
C CYS A 128 -12.45 1.06 21.82
N ILE A 129 -11.37 1.67 21.32
CA ILE A 129 -10.50 2.58 22.09
C ILE A 129 -10.48 3.95 21.41
N GLY A 130 -10.95 4.97 22.14
CA GLY A 130 -11.04 6.36 21.70
C GLY A 130 -12.49 6.84 21.57
N ALA A 131 -12.69 8.15 21.56
CA ALA A 131 -14.02 8.73 21.43
C ALA A 131 -14.62 8.43 20.04
N ASN A 132 -15.89 8.00 20.01
CA ASN A 132 -16.61 7.58 18.80
C ASN A 132 -15.89 6.46 18.02
N SER A 133 -15.09 5.65 18.70
CA SER A 133 -14.44 4.49 18.09
C SER A 133 -15.40 3.33 17.94
N GLY A 134 -15.16 2.48 16.94
CA GLY A 134 -15.98 1.32 16.65
C GLY A 134 -16.90 1.51 15.43
N PRO A 135 -17.63 0.45 15.05
CA PRO A 135 -18.47 0.45 13.87
C PRO A 135 -19.69 1.37 14.03
N GLY A 136 -20.13 1.92 12.90
CA GLY A 136 -21.34 2.73 12.82
C GLY A 136 -22.63 1.90 12.95
N GLU A 137 -23.76 2.59 13.07
CA GLU A 137 -25.07 1.95 13.10
C GLU A 137 -25.34 1.19 11.78
N GLY A 138 -25.81 -0.06 11.89
CA GLY A 138 -26.14 -0.90 10.73
C GLY A 138 -24.93 -1.56 10.04
N HIS A 139 -23.70 -1.29 10.50
CA HIS A 139 -22.50 -1.97 10.00
C HIS A 139 -22.48 -3.42 10.50
N PHE A 140 -22.12 -4.38 9.64
CA PHE A 140 -22.16 -5.80 10.00
C PHE A 140 -21.13 -6.15 11.10
N GLU A 141 -20.02 -5.42 11.16
CA GLU A 141 -19.00 -5.55 12.20
C GLU A 141 -19.54 -5.15 13.59
N ALA A 142 -20.62 -4.38 13.64
CA ALA A 142 -21.31 -4.05 14.89
C ALA A 142 -22.12 -5.23 15.42
N THR A 143 -22.57 -6.14 14.57
CA THR A 143 -23.56 -7.18 14.93
C THR A 143 -23.00 -8.59 14.95
N ASP A 144 -21.86 -8.87 14.30
CA ASP A 144 -21.24 -10.20 14.33
C ASP A 144 -20.47 -10.46 15.64
N ASP A 145 -20.01 -11.71 15.85
CA ASP A 145 -19.23 -12.10 17.03
C ASP A 145 -17.72 -12.26 16.75
N VAL A 146 -17.22 -11.81 15.60
CA VAL A 146 -15.80 -11.93 15.22
C VAL A 146 -14.94 -10.98 16.04
N GLU A 147 -13.84 -11.46 16.60
CA GLU A 147 -12.97 -10.67 17.46
C GLU A 147 -12.34 -9.50 16.69
N ARG A 148 -12.58 -8.28 17.18
CA ARG A 148 -12.02 -7.05 16.57
C ARG A 148 -11.61 -6.01 17.60
N ILE A 149 -10.52 -5.30 17.30
CA ILE A 149 -10.07 -4.11 18.02
C ILE A 149 -10.12 -2.91 17.08
N PHE A 150 -10.85 -1.87 17.48
CA PHE A 150 -10.99 -0.59 16.80
C PHE A 150 -10.27 0.49 17.61
N ILE A 151 -9.29 1.15 17.00
CA ILE A 151 -8.55 2.25 17.65
C ILE A 151 -8.78 3.54 16.87
N GLY A 152 -9.34 4.52 17.56
CA GLY A 152 -9.75 5.81 16.99
C GLY A 152 -11.11 5.74 16.29
N LYS A 153 -11.63 6.93 15.98
CA LYS A 153 -12.86 7.08 15.18
C LYS A 153 -12.61 6.77 13.70
N PRO A 154 -13.66 6.52 12.90
CA PRO A 154 -13.58 6.48 11.44
C PRO A 154 -12.76 7.63 10.84
N PRO A 155 -11.91 7.36 9.82
CA PRO A 155 -11.18 8.41 9.12
C PRO A 155 -12.15 9.39 8.46
N ALA A 156 -11.82 10.69 8.51
CA ALA A 156 -12.68 11.75 7.97
C ALA A 156 -12.79 11.71 6.43
N VAL A 157 -11.79 11.12 5.77
CA VAL A 157 -11.77 10.88 4.33
C VAL A 157 -11.45 9.41 4.15
N LEU A 158 -12.36 8.69 3.48
CA LEU A 158 -12.10 7.31 3.09
C LEU A 158 -11.05 7.32 1.98
N PRO A 159 -10.02 6.44 2.05
CA PRO A 159 -9.25 6.10 0.86
C PRO A 159 -10.24 5.69 -0.25
N ASP A 160 -9.93 5.97 -1.52
CA ASP A 160 -10.74 5.56 -2.66
C ASP A 160 -10.75 4.02 -2.79
N VAL A 161 -11.52 3.37 -1.92
CA VAL A 161 -11.79 1.95 -1.96
C VAL A 161 -12.88 1.79 -3.01
N HIS A 162 -12.48 1.30 -4.19
CA HIS A 162 -13.41 1.02 -5.29
C HIS A 162 -14.59 0.23 -4.71
N ASN A 163 -15.80 0.76 -4.87
CA ASN A 163 -17.07 0.22 -4.37
C ASN A 163 -17.45 -1.08 -5.08
N THR A 164 -16.60 -2.09 -4.98
CA THR A 164 -16.88 -3.48 -5.32
C THR A 164 -17.34 -4.18 -4.06
N ASN A 165 -18.16 -5.22 -4.20
CA ASN A 165 -18.77 -5.93 -3.07
C ASN A 165 -17.76 -6.62 -2.15
N GLU A 166 -16.48 -6.72 -2.55
CA GLU A 166 -15.42 -7.39 -1.79
C GLU A 166 -14.74 -6.46 -0.77
N ASP A 167 -14.82 -5.14 -0.96
CA ASP A 167 -14.18 -4.14 -0.09
C ASP A 167 -15.19 -3.34 0.76
N LYS A 168 -16.48 -3.73 0.74
CA LYS A 168 -17.52 -3.10 1.58
C LYS A 168 -17.28 -3.41 3.06
N GLY A 169 -16.77 -2.43 3.80
CA GLY A 169 -16.64 -2.44 5.27
C GLY A 169 -15.20 -2.41 5.78
N ILE A 170 -14.23 -2.88 4.97
CA ILE A 170 -12.83 -2.88 5.37
C ILE A 170 -12.34 -1.43 5.46
N GLY A 171 -11.96 -1.02 6.65
CA GLY A 171 -11.26 0.23 6.89
C GLY A 171 -12.11 1.48 7.08
N GLN A 172 -13.43 1.32 7.27
CA GLN A 172 -14.36 2.44 7.45
C GLN A 172 -14.66 2.73 8.92
N ASN A 173 -14.34 1.80 9.83
CA ASN A 173 -14.82 1.84 11.21
C ASN A 173 -13.83 2.49 12.21
N ALA A 174 -12.54 2.53 11.88
CA ALA A 174 -11.50 3.07 12.78
C ALA A 174 -10.21 3.44 12.02
N ILE A 175 -9.31 4.18 12.66
CA ILE A 175 -7.97 4.46 12.12
C ILE A 175 -7.12 3.18 12.06
N VAL A 176 -7.18 2.37 13.12
CA VAL A 176 -6.58 1.03 13.15
C VAL A 176 -7.65 0.02 13.49
N GLU A 177 -7.73 -1.03 12.70
CA GLU A 177 -8.60 -2.18 12.95
C GLU A 177 -7.76 -3.45 12.99
N ILE A 178 -7.89 -4.22 14.06
CA ILE A 178 -7.26 -5.53 14.21
C ILE A 178 -8.38 -6.55 14.17
N VAL A 179 -8.33 -7.48 13.22
CA VAL A 179 -9.35 -8.51 13.02
C VAL A 179 -8.71 -9.87 13.24
N ASN A 180 -9.25 -10.63 14.18
CA ASN A 180 -8.88 -12.03 14.38
C ASN A 180 -10.00 -12.92 13.84
N LYS A 181 -9.84 -13.38 12.60
CA LYS A 181 -10.81 -14.23 11.91
C LYS A 181 -10.10 -15.47 11.36
N ASN A 182 -10.82 -16.58 11.27
CA ASN A 182 -10.31 -17.85 10.75
C ASN A 182 -10.59 -18.04 9.23
N ASP A 183 -10.97 -16.99 8.51
CA ASP A 183 -11.37 -17.08 7.10
C ASP A 183 -10.17 -17.00 6.15
N SER A 184 -10.19 -17.79 5.08
CA SER A 184 -9.31 -17.61 3.91
C SER A 184 -9.75 -16.38 3.10
N SER A 185 -8.81 -15.57 2.61
CA SER A 185 -9.14 -14.43 1.74
C SER A 185 -10.01 -14.83 0.54
N LYS A 186 -10.96 -13.99 0.15
CA LYS A 186 -11.69 -14.11 -1.14
C LYS A 186 -10.90 -13.52 -2.31
N TRP A 187 -9.64 -13.13 -2.10
CA TRP A 187 -8.79 -12.49 -3.09
C TRP A 187 -8.34 -13.50 -4.17
N GLY A 188 -9.24 -13.76 -5.13
CA GLY A 188 -8.95 -14.44 -6.39
C GLY A 188 -8.64 -15.93 -6.26
N GLY A 189 -9.43 -16.75 -6.95
CA GLY A 189 -9.32 -18.21 -6.92
C GLY A 189 -7.88 -18.75 -7.10
N LYS A 190 -7.59 -19.81 -6.32
CA LYS A 190 -6.40 -20.67 -6.42
C LYS A 190 -5.04 -19.97 -6.26
N ARG A 191 -4.90 -19.08 -5.29
CA ARG A 191 -3.59 -18.83 -4.70
C ARG A 191 -3.54 -19.57 -3.37
N HIS A 192 -2.56 -20.47 -3.23
CA HIS A 192 -2.28 -21.19 -1.99
C HIS A 192 -1.67 -20.21 -0.97
N GLY A 193 -2.45 -19.20 -0.59
CA GLY A 193 -2.09 -18.25 0.45
C GLY A 193 -2.43 -18.83 1.81
N TYR A 194 -1.59 -18.53 2.80
CA TYR A 194 -1.89 -18.77 4.21
C TYR A 194 -3.35 -18.38 4.51
N PRO A 195 -4.12 -19.18 5.28
CA PRO A 195 -5.41 -18.71 5.80
C PRO A 195 -5.16 -17.36 6.46
N ASN A 196 -5.97 -16.34 6.15
CA ASN A 196 -5.72 -15.01 6.67
C ASN A 196 -5.81 -15.12 8.20
N GLY A 197 -4.65 -15.14 8.85
CA GLY A 197 -4.56 -15.05 10.29
C GLY A 197 -5.01 -13.67 10.76
N PRO A 198 -4.72 -13.34 12.02
CA PRO A 198 -4.93 -12.00 12.55
C PRO A 198 -4.38 -10.93 11.59
N THR A 199 -5.25 -9.99 11.20
CA THR A 199 -4.95 -8.96 10.20
C THR A 199 -5.09 -7.58 10.82
N VAL A 200 -4.15 -6.69 10.55
CA VAL A 200 -4.20 -5.27 10.96
C VAL A 200 -4.43 -4.38 9.74
N TYR A 201 -5.52 -3.62 9.74
CA TYR A 201 -5.82 -2.57 8.79
C TYR A 201 -5.44 -1.20 9.37
N ILE A 202 -4.66 -0.42 8.62
CA ILE A 202 -4.28 0.95 8.98
C ILE A 202 -4.87 1.89 7.93
N ASN A 203 -5.95 2.59 8.29
CA ASN A 203 -6.70 3.49 7.40
C ASN A 203 -6.16 4.92 7.48
N ALA A 204 -4.83 5.03 7.51
CA ALA A 204 -4.08 6.27 7.61
C ALA A 204 -2.67 6.11 7.03
N ASN A 205 -1.97 7.22 6.85
CA ASN A 205 -0.56 7.19 6.48
C ASN A 205 0.31 6.66 7.63
N LEU A 206 1.06 5.59 7.40
CA LEU A 206 2.04 5.05 8.34
C LEU A 206 3.43 5.59 8.01
N VAL A 207 3.95 6.49 8.85
CA VAL A 207 5.31 7.02 8.72
C VAL A 207 6.21 6.38 9.78
N ILE A 208 7.19 5.58 9.35
CA ILE A 208 8.17 4.93 10.22
C ILE A 208 9.53 5.64 10.04
N ARG A 209 10.07 6.24 11.10
CA ARG A 209 11.36 6.95 11.06
C ARG A 209 12.57 6.07 11.37
N GLY A 210 12.36 4.81 11.73
CA GLY A 210 13.40 3.82 12.00
C GLY A 210 13.49 2.75 10.92
N TYR A 211 14.34 1.75 11.14
CA TYR A 211 14.36 0.55 10.30
C TYR A 211 13.09 -0.28 10.53
N THR A 212 12.50 -0.76 9.44
CA THR A 212 11.37 -1.69 9.49
C THR A 212 11.87 -3.06 9.10
N TRP A 213 11.64 -4.06 9.94
CA TRP A 213 11.90 -5.46 9.62
C TRP A 213 10.60 -6.11 9.18
N LEU A 214 10.61 -6.77 8.03
CA LEU A 214 9.44 -7.44 7.47
C LEU A 214 9.80 -8.90 7.19
N MET A 215 8.87 -9.78 7.51
CA MET A 215 8.84 -11.12 6.95
C MET A 215 7.75 -11.12 5.89
N VAL A 216 8.10 -11.54 4.68
CA VAL A 216 7.15 -11.71 3.59
C VAL A 216 6.98 -13.20 3.40
N ALA A 217 5.74 -13.68 3.50
CA ALA A 217 5.43 -15.08 3.26
C ALA A 217 5.70 -15.43 1.79
N ASP A 218 6.48 -16.48 1.56
CA ASP A 218 6.72 -17.03 0.22
C ASP A 218 5.48 -17.82 -0.23
N ASP A 219 5.06 -17.63 -1.49
CA ASP A 219 3.91 -18.32 -2.09
C ASP A 219 4.26 -19.68 -2.72
N LYS A 220 5.53 -20.11 -2.63
CA LYS A 220 6.03 -21.32 -3.30
C LYS A 220 6.18 -22.57 -2.46
N GLY A 221 5.99 -22.49 -1.14
CA GLY A 221 6.02 -23.67 -0.27
C GLY A 221 7.39 -24.36 -0.18
N ASP A 222 8.46 -23.69 -0.61
CA ASP A 222 9.81 -23.92 -0.12
C ASP A 222 9.96 -23.24 1.26
N GLU A 223 10.53 -23.95 2.23
CA GLU A 223 10.50 -23.60 3.67
C GLU A 223 11.42 -22.42 4.04
N HIS A 224 11.48 -21.38 3.22
CA HIS A 224 12.34 -20.21 3.44
C HIS A 224 11.52 -18.92 3.44
N ASP A 225 10.91 -18.59 4.58
CA ASP A 225 10.31 -17.27 4.78
C ASP A 225 11.37 -16.18 4.62
N GLU A 226 11.10 -15.20 3.75
CA GLU A 226 12.05 -14.16 3.41
C GLU A 226 11.94 -13.02 4.44
N GLN A 227 12.95 -12.93 5.31
CA GLN A 227 13.08 -11.87 6.32
C GLN A 227 14.00 -10.76 5.81
N GLY A 228 13.54 -9.50 5.83
CA GLY A 228 14.29 -8.37 5.27
C GLY A 228 14.14 -7.07 6.05
N ILE A 229 15.21 -6.28 6.11
CA ILE A 229 15.16 -4.89 6.58
C ILE A 229 14.75 -4.00 5.40
N VAL A 230 13.63 -3.29 5.53
CA VAL A 230 13.31 -2.13 4.70
C VAL A 230 14.20 -0.98 5.17
N SER A 231 15.31 -0.80 4.47
CA SER A 231 16.23 0.33 4.63
C SER A 231 16.44 0.98 3.27
N SER A 232 16.95 2.21 3.21
CA SER A 232 17.43 2.82 1.97
C SER A 232 18.95 2.94 2.04
N ASN A 233 19.66 1.87 1.71
CA ASN A 233 21.11 1.85 1.66
C ASN A 233 21.54 1.83 0.19
N LYS A 234 22.24 2.86 -0.33
CA LYS A 234 23.03 2.66 -1.55
C LYS A 234 24.32 3.46 -1.58
N PRO A 235 25.38 2.77 -2.02
CA PRO A 235 26.09 3.21 -3.24
C PRO A 235 26.04 2.20 -4.41
N SER A 236 25.62 0.94 -4.21
CA SER A 236 25.90 -0.17 -5.13
C SER A 236 24.81 -0.53 -6.16
N GLY A 237 23.93 0.40 -6.53
CA GLY A 237 23.07 0.26 -7.72
C GLY A 237 21.87 -0.70 -7.62
N ASP A 238 21.92 -1.75 -6.79
CA ASP A 238 20.79 -2.63 -6.47
C ASP A 238 20.65 -2.76 -4.95
N GLY A 239 19.43 -2.55 -4.45
CA GLY A 239 19.17 -2.41 -3.02
C GLY A 239 17.93 -1.54 -2.80
N HIS A 240 16.85 -2.16 -2.35
CA HIS A 240 15.63 -1.49 -1.88
C HIS A 240 14.78 -0.87 -2.99
N ASN A 241 13.87 -1.66 -3.55
CA ASN A 241 12.63 -1.11 -4.02
C ASN A 241 11.51 -2.11 -3.76
N ILE A 242 10.49 -1.69 -3.03
CA ILE A 242 9.13 -2.18 -3.29
C ILE A 242 8.73 -1.53 -4.62
N LYS A 243 9.00 -2.16 -5.77
CA LYS A 243 8.56 -1.65 -7.09
C LYS A 243 7.15 -2.12 -7.38
N TRP A 244 6.14 -1.30 -7.05
CA TRP A 244 4.83 -1.41 -7.68
C TRP A 244 4.82 -0.58 -8.97
N ASN A 245 5.43 -1.10 -10.04
CA ASN A 245 5.18 -0.54 -11.37
C ASN A 245 5.04 -1.68 -12.38
N ARG A 246 3.81 -2.02 -12.72
CA ARG A 246 3.47 -3.02 -13.75
C ARG A 246 3.91 -2.61 -15.17
N ASN A 247 4.38 -1.38 -15.38
CA ASN A 247 4.70 -0.83 -16.71
C ASN A 247 6.05 -0.09 -16.81
N ALA A 248 7.01 -0.32 -15.89
CA ALA A 248 8.36 0.18 -16.14
C ALA A 248 9.06 -0.72 -17.18
N GLN A 249 8.87 -0.41 -18.47
CA GLN A 249 9.75 -0.89 -19.53
C GLN A 249 11.17 -0.36 -19.23
N GLN A 250 11.93 -1.12 -18.44
CA GLN A 250 13.34 -0.83 -18.19
C GLN A 250 14.14 -1.38 -19.37
N PHE A 251 14.82 -0.49 -20.10
CA PHE A 251 16.05 -0.87 -20.77
C PHE A 251 16.99 -1.43 -19.69
N PRO A 252 17.42 -2.70 -19.73
CA PRO A 252 18.37 -3.21 -18.77
C PRO A 252 19.67 -2.41 -18.89
N THR A 253 20.06 -1.70 -17.84
CA THR A 253 21.28 -0.85 -17.81
C THR A 253 22.53 -1.62 -17.41
N VAL A 254 22.45 -2.94 -17.22
CA VAL A 254 23.59 -3.79 -16.83
C VAL A 254 24.39 -4.22 -18.07
N SER A 255 25.70 -3.94 -18.07
CA SER A 255 26.58 -4.19 -19.23
C SER A 255 27.93 -4.85 -18.89
N ASP A 256 28.15 -5.27 -17.65
CA ASP A 256 29.41 -5.90 -17.18
C ASP A 256 29.74 -7.17 -17.98
N ARG A 257 31.03 -7.32 -18.36
CA ARG A 257 31.51 -8.45 -19.16
C ARG A 257 31.31 -9.80 -18.48
N ARG A 258 31.40 -9.87 -17.14
CA ARG A 258 31.24 -11.10 -16.36
C ARG A 258 29.81 -11.66 -16.40
N LEU A 259 28.86 -10.82 -16.81
CA LEU A 259 27.44 -11.18 -16.95
C LEU A 259 27.10 -11.63 -18.38
N LYS A 260 28.09 -11.76 -19.27
CA LYS A 260 27.87 -11.98 -20.71
C LYS A 260 28.76 -13.10 -21.25
N TYR A 261 28.16 -13.98 -22.05
CA TYR A 261 28.91 -14.84 -22.97
C TYR A 261 29.27 -14.01 -24.22
N VAL A 262 30.51 -13.53 -24.29
CA VAL A 262 30.97 -12.63 -25.35
C VAL A 262 31.28 -13.43 -26.62
N GLY A 263 30.57 -13.13 -27.70
CA GLY A 263 30.80 -13.69 -29.05
C GLY A 263 31.77 -12.87 -29.90
N LYS A 264 31.64 -12.98 -31.24
CA LYS A 264 32.41 -12.17 -32.20
C LYS A 264 31.96 -10.70 -32.17
N GLU A 265 32.85 -9.81 -32.61
CA GLU A 265 32.55 -8.39 -32.77
C GLU A 265 31.42 -8.17 -33.81
N PHE A 266 30.55 -7.20 -33.53
CA PHE A 266 29.48 -6.81 -34.45
C PHE A 266 30.03 -5.80 -35.47
N THR A 267 30.10 -6.21 -36.74
CA THR A 267 30.75 -5.45 -37.81
C THR A 267 29.80 -4.84 -38.83
N SER A 268 28.48 -5.04 -38.70
CA SER A 268 27.51 -4.39 -39.59
C SER A 268 27.67 -2.87 -39.49
N GLY A 269 27.65 -2.19 -40.63
CA GLY A 269 27.97 -0.78 -40.68
C GLY A 269 27.32 -0.08 -41.87
N LEU A 270 28.10 0.69 -42.62
CA LEU A 270 27.57 1.63 -43.61
C LEU A 270 26.80 0.94 -44.75
N ASP A 271 27.23 -0.25 -45.17
CA ASP A 271 26.59 -1.05 -46.21
C ASP A 271 25.15 -1.47 -45.82
N LYS A 272 24.97 -1.94 -44.59
CA LYS A 272 23.68 -2.36 -44.04
C LYS A 272 22.76 -1.17 -43.82
N ILE A 273 23.28 -0.06 -43.29
CA ILE A 273 22.49 1.16 -43.11
C ILE A 273 21.98 1.70 -44.45
N ARG A 274 22.79 1.64 -45.51
CA ARG A 274 22.37 2.05 -46.87
C ARG A 274 21.25 1.19 -47.46
N ALA A 275 21.14 -0.08 -47.06
CA ALA A 275 20.10 -0.98 -47.53
C ALA A 275 18.76 -0.77 -46.80
N LEU A 276 18.72 0.01 -45.71
CA LEU A 276 17.49 0.29 -44.97
C LEU A 276 16.58 1.28 -45.69
N LYS A 277 15.27 1.03 -45.58
CA LYS A 277 14.23 1.96 -46.04
C LYS A 277 13.48 2.52 -44.83
N VAL A 278 13.30 3.83 -44.81
CA VAL A 278 12.60 4.55 -43.75
C VAL A 278 11.32 5.13 -44.32
N PHE A 279 10.23 5.00 -43.57
CA PHE A 279 8.89 5.41 -43.99
C PHE A 279 8.25 6.30 -42.94
N ASN A 280 7.44 7.25 -43.40
CA ASN A 280 6.43 7.90 -42.58
C ASN A 280 5.21 7.01 -42.53
N TYR A 281 4.64 6.78 -41.34
CA TYR A 281 3.45 5.94 -41.18
C TYR A 281 2.59 6.39 -40.01
N THR A 282 1.34 5.90 -40.02
CA THR A 282 0.39 6.03 -38.90
C THR A 282 -0.19 4.65 -38.60
N PHE A 283 -0.62 4.43 -37.35
CA PHE A 283 -1.22 3.15 -36.98
C PHE A 283 -2.70 3.09 -37.38
N LYS A 284 -3.11 1.98 -38.00
CA LYS A 284 -4.51 1.78 -38.44
C LYS A 284 -5.53 1.86 -37.30
N LYS A 285 -5.14 1.47 -36.08
CA LYS A 285 -6.00 1.49 -34.88
C LYS A 285 -5.86 2.78 -34.05
N ASP A 286 -4.98 3.70 -34.45
CA ASP A 286 -4.88 5.01 -33.80
C ASP A 286 -5.87 5.99 -34.45
N GLY A 287 -6.92 6.35 -33.69
CA GLY A 287 -7.94 7.30 -34.14
C GLY A 287 -7.40 8.71 -34.38
N ALA A 288 -6.31 9.10 -33.68
CA ALA A 288 -5.67 10.40 -33.83
C ALA A 288 -4.72 10.45 -35.05
N LYS A 289 -4.42 9.30 -35.67
CA LYS A 289 -3.48 9.16 -36.80
C LYS A 289 -2.15 9.87 -36.54
N THR A 290 -1.58 9.65 -35.36
CA THR A 290 -0.31 10.23 -34.94
C THR A 290 0.79 9.89 -35.95
N PRO A 291 1.50 10.89 -36.51
CA PRO A 291 2.61 10.64 -37.43
C PRO A 291 3.80 9.99 -36.73
N HIS A 292 4.36 8.96 -37.36
CA HIS A 292 5.57 8.28 -36.93
C HIS A 292 6.56 8.12 -38.09
N VAL A 293 7.85 7.98 -37.74
CA VAL A 293 8.93 7.68 -38.67
C VAL A 293 9.61 6.41 -38.21
N GLY A 294 9.84 5.47 -39.12
CA GLY A 294 10.53 4.24 -38.78
C GLY A 294 10.69 3.26 -39.94
N VAL A 295 11.06 2.04 -39.58
CA VAL A 295 11.27 0.94 -40.51
C VAL A 295 10.07 -0.01 -40.49
N ILE A 296 9.87 -0.75 -41.59
CA ILE A 296 8.88 -1.82 -41.67
C ILE A 296 9.57 -3.14 -41.34
N ALA A 297 9.03 -3.89 -40.37
CA ALA A 297 9.67 -5.08 -39.83
C ALA A 297 10.04 -6.14 -40.89
N GLN A 298 9.19 -6.33 -41.90
CA GLN A 298 9.41 -7.27 -43.01
C GLN A 298 10.61 -6.87 -43.89
N ASP A 299 10.82 -5.58 -44.10
CA ASP A 299 11.95 -5.08 -44.87
C ASP A 299 13.21 -5.04 -44.02
N LEU A 300 13.07 -4.68 -42.73
CA LEU A 300 14.17 -4.74 -41.77
C LEU A 300 14.75 -6.15 -41.67
N GLN A 301 13.90 -7.17 -41.63
CA GLN A 301 14.32 -8.57 -41.50
C GLN A 301 15.25 -9.04 -42.64
N LYS A 302 15.13 -8.47 -43.83
CA LYS A 302 16.02 -8.78 -44.98
C LYS A 302 17.43 -8.22 -44.78
N VAL A 303 17.57 -7.15 -43.99
CA VAL A 303 18.84 -6.44 -43.76
C VAL A 303 19.48 -6.87 -42.43
N PHE A 304 18.67 -6.91 -41.37
CA PHE A 304 18.99 -7.32 -40.00
C PHE A 304 18.01 -8.41 -39.54
N PRO A 305 18.25 -9.69 -39.88
CA PRO A 305 17.32 -10.77 -39.55
C PRO A 305 17.14 -10.97 -38.03
N ASP A 306 18.23 -10.83 -37.25
CA ASP A 306 18.21 -11.00 -35.79
C ASP A 306 17.53 -9.85 -35.04
N ALA A 307 17.32 -8.71 -35.73
CA ALA A 307 16.62 -7.56 -35.17
C ALA A 307 15.08 -7.72 -35.22
N VAL A 308 14.57 -8.80 -35.80
CA VAL A 308 13.14 -9.01 -36.02
C VAL A 308 12.68 -10.33 -35.42
N LYS A 309 11.62 -10.29 -34.61
CA LYS A 309 11.02 -11.48 -34.01
C LYS A 309 9.54 -11.56 -34.36
N LYS A 310 9.04 -12.78 -34.58
CA LYS A 310 7.59 -13.03 -34.74
C LYS A 310 6.95 -13.27 -33.38
N GLY A 311 5.92 -12.50 -33.06
CA GLY A 311 5.09 -12.66 -31.87
C GLY A 311 4.14 -13.86 -31.98
N ALA A 312 3.60 -14.29 -30.84
CA ALA A 312 2.61 -15.38 -30.78
C ALA A 312 1.29 -15.04 -31.50
N ASP A 313 0.98 -13.74 -31.61
CA ASP A 313 -0.14 -13.17 -32.36
C ASP A 313 0.10 -13.09 -33.87
N GLY A 314 1.28 -13.52 -34.33
CA GLY A 314 1.65 -13.56 -35.75
C GLY A 314 2.25 -12.27 -36.30
N PHE A 315 2.25 -11.17 -35.55
CA PHE A 315 2.87 -9.91 -35.96
C PHE A 315 4.38 -9.92 -35.73
N LEU A 316 5.11 -9.16 -36.54
CA LEU A 316 6.56 -8.97 -36.38
C LEU A 316 6.84 -7.78 -35.46
N THR A 317 7.75 -7.96 -34.53
CA THR A 317 8.30 -6.89 -33.68
C THR A 317 9.78 -6.69 -34.01
N ILE A 318 10.27 -5.47 -33.76
CA ILE A 318 11.65 -5.08 -34.04
C ILE A 318 12.36 -4.70 -32.75
N ARG A 319 13.69 -4.86 -32.75
CA ARG A 319 14.61 -4.34 -31.73
C ARG A 319 15.59 -3.37 -32.39
N MET A 320 15.86 -2.23 -31.77
CA MET A 320 16.57 -1.11 -32.40
C MET A 320 18.10 -1.19 -32.24
N GLU A 321 18.58 -2.05 -31.36
CA GLU A 321 19.97 -2.12 -30.92
C GLU A 321 20.91 -2.42 -32.08
N ASP A 322 20.57 -3.40 -32.93
CA ASP A 322 21.39 -3.82 -34.06
C ASP A 322 21.55 -2.70 -35.08
N MET A 323 20.46 -1.95 -35.35
CA MET A 323 20.52 -0.75 -36.19
C MET A 323 21.35 0.34 -35.54
N PHE A 324 21.16 0.58 -34.24
CA PHE A 324 21.86 1.63 -33.49
C PHE A 324 23.38 1.41 -33.51
N TYR A 325 23.85 0.20 -33.19
CA TYR A 325 25.28 -0.11 -33.24
C TYR A 325 25.82 -0.17 -34.67
N ALA A 326 24.99 -0.52 -35.68
CA ALA A 326 25.39 -0.42 -37.07
C ALA A 326 25.57 1.05 -37.52
N VAL A 327 24.74 1.98 -37.04
CA VAL A 327 24.95 3.42 -37.26
C VAL A 327 26.27 3.89 -36.66
N ILE A 328 26.61 3.45 -35.44
CA ILE A 328 27.90 3.78 -34.82
C ILE A 328 29.07 3.30 -35.69
N ASN A 329 29.02 2.06 -36.18
CA ASN A 329 30.05 1.53 -37.08
C ASN A 329 30.10 2.28 -38.42
N ALA A 330 28.95 2.63 -38.98
CA ALA A 330 28.85 3.42 -40.21
C ALA A 330 29.51 4.80 -40.06
N ILE A 331 29.35 5.44 -38.89
CA ILE A 331 30.01 6.72 -38.58
C ILE A 331 31.52 6.55 -38.53
N LYS A 332 32.03 5.49 -37.87
CA LYS A 332 33.47 5.18 -37.83
C LYS A 332 34.04 4.95 -39.23
N GLU A 333 33.32 4.20 -40.08
CA GLU A 333 33.71 3.99 -41.47
C GLU A 333 33.73 5.28 -42.29
N LEU A 334 32.74 6.16 -42.07
CA LEU A 334 32.65 7.43 -42.76
C LEU A 334 33.80 8.37 -42.34
N ASP A 335 34.10 8.44 -41.05
CA ASP A 335 35.21 9.23 -40.51
C ASP A 335 36.56 8.82 -41.09
N ALA A 336 36.81 7.51 -41.19
CA ALA A 336 38.03 6.98 -41.82
C ALA A 336 38.13 7.38 -43.31
N ARG A 337 37.01 7.34 -44.05
CA ARG A 337 36.99 7.77 -45.46
C ARG A 337 37.19 9.26 -45.63
N VAL A 338 36.58 10.08 -44.77
CA VAL A 338 36.73 11.54 -44.78
C VAL A 338 38.19 11.90 -44.52
N THR A 339 38.80 11.32 -43.49
CA THR A 339 40.22 11.54 -43.16
C THR A 339 41.14 11.18 -44.33
N ALA A 340 40.89 10.06 -45.03
CA ALA A 340 41.66 9.66 -46.19
C ALA A 340 41.53 10.66 -47.36
N LEU A 341 40.31 11.12 -47.64
CA LEU A 341 40.04 12.10 -48.70
C LEU A 341 40.66 13.46 -48.38
N GLU A 342 40.65 13.90 -47.12
CA GLU A 342 41.30 15.14 -46.69
C GLU A 342 42.82 15.09 -46.90
N LYS A 343 43.44 13.94 -46.61
CA LYS A 343 44.86 13.72 -46.86
C LYS A 343 45.19 13.79 -48.35
N GLU A 344 44.46 13.05 -49.19
CA GLU A 344 44.66 13.04 -50.64
C GLU A 344 44.48 14.46 -51.23
N ASN A 345 43.47 15.19 -50.77
CA ASN A 345 43.23 16.56 -51.22
C ASN A 345 44.36 17.51 -50.81
N SER A 346 44.95 17.33 -49.62
CA SER A 346 46.14 18.08 -49.19
C SER A 346 47.35 17.81 -50.10
N GLU A 347 47.60 16.54 -50.42
CA GLU A 347 48.69 16.13 -51.32
C GLU A 347 48.48 16.68 -52.74
N LEU A 348 47.26 16.59 -53.28
CA LEU A 348 46.91 17.16 -54.58
C LEU A 348 47.10 18.68 -54.62
N LYS A 349 46.73 19.41 -53.55
CA LYS A 349 46.96 20.85 -53.45
C LYS A 349 48.45 21.20 -53.50
N GLN A 350 49.31 20.42 -52.83
CA GLN A 350 50.76 20.62 -52.89
C GLN A 350 51.32 20.38 -54.30
N VAL A 351 50.84 19.33 -54.99
CA VAL A 351 51.23 19.04 -56.38
C VAL A 351 50.82 20.18 -57.31
N ILE A 352 49.59 20.68 -57.18
CA ILE A 352 49.09 21.81 -57.98
C ILE A 352 49.95 23.07 -57.74
N GLN A 353 50.27 23.39 -56.49
CA GLN A 353 51.10 24.55 -56.16
C GLN A 353 52.49 24.44 -56.77
N LYS A 354 53.10 23.25 -56.72
CA LYS A 354 54.40 22.99 -57.36
C LYS A 354 54.33 23.14 -58.88
N MET A 355 53.31 22.59 -59.51
CA MET A 355 53.12 22.71 -60.97
C MET A 355 52.91 24.16 -61.41
N GLN A 356 52.17 24.96 -60.63
CA GLN A 356 52.02 26.40 -60.87
C GLN A 356 53.37 27.14 -60.80
N GLN A 357 54.19 26.85 -59.78
CA GLN A 357 55.53 27.43 -59.65
C GLN A 357 56.43 27.06 -60.83
N ASP A 358 56.39 25.80 -61.26
CA ASP A 358 57.20 25.32 -62.38
C ASP A 358 56.75 25.95 -63.71
N ASN A 359 55.43 26.12 -63.92
CA ASN A 359 54.90 26.87 -65.07
C ASN A 359 55.36 28.34 -65.06
N THR A 360 55.32 29.03 -63.91
CA THR A 360 55.82 30.42 -63.80
C THR A 360 57.32 30.50 -64.15
N LYS A 361 58.13 29.53 -63.70
CA LYS A 361 59.56 29.45 -64.06
C LYS A 361 59.75 29.21 -65.56
N GLN A 362 58.95 28.34 -66.16
CA GLN A 362 59.00 28.07 -67.60
C GLN A 362 58.61 29.31 -68.41
N GLU A 363 57.55 30.04 -68.04
CA GLU A 363 57.17 31.31 -68.67
C GLU A 363 58.28 32.36 -68.55
N ALA A 364 58.92 32.49 -67.38
CA ALA A 364 60.04 33.40 -67.20
C ALA A 364 61.24 33.03 -68.10
N ARG A 365 61.55 31.73 -68.21
CA ARG A 365 62.60 31.22 -69.10
C ARG A 365 62.26 31.45 -70.57
N LEU A 366 60.99 31.27 -70.96
CA LEU A 366 60.52 31.51 -72.32
C LEU A 366 60.66 32.99 -72.69
N LYS A 367 60.19 33.91 -71.84
CA LYS A 367 60.39 35.36 -72.01
C LYS A 367 61.86 35.74 -72.12
N ALA A 368 62.72 35.16 -71.29
CA ALA A 368 64.16 35.41 -71.36
C ALA A 368 64.81 34.89 -72.65
N LEU A 369 64.28 33.81 -73.25
CA LEU A 369 64.72 33.32 -74.55
C LEU A 369 64.21 34.23 -75.69
N GLU A 370 62.94 34.61 -75.67
CA GLU A 370 62.33 35.52 -76.66
C GLU A 370 63.06 36.87 -76.70
N ALA A 371 63.48 37.39 -75.54
CA ALA A 371 64.26 38.61 -75.43
C ALA A 371 65.67 38.52 -76.04
N LYS A 372 66.20 37.31 -76.28
CA LYS A 372 67.50 37.09 -76.96
C LYS A 372 67.38 36.93 -78.47
N ILE A 373 66.15 36.75 -78.98
CA ILE A 373 65.85 36.52 -80.40
C ILE A 373 65.43 37.83 -81.10
N LYS A 374 65.05 38.86 -80.33
CA LYS A 374 64.98 40.27 -80.78
C LYS A 374 66.32 40.96 -80.62
#